data_AF-A0A4R4TFB0-F1
#
_entry.id   AF-A0A4R4TFB0-F1
#
_cell.length_a   1.000
_cell.length_b   1.000
_cell.length_c   1.000
_cell.angle_alpha   90.00
_cell.angle_beta   90.00
_cell.angle_gamma   90.00
#
_symmetry.space_group_name_H-M   'P 1'
#
loop_
_entity.id
_entity.type
_entity.pdbx_description
1 polymer ?
#
loop_
_entity_poly.entity_id
_entity_poly.type
_entity_poly.pdbx_seq_one_letter_code
_entity_poly.pdbx_strand_id
1 'polypeptide(L)'
;MRPTRPLLLAAATATVLSVTSLAAPALADDGGSAPSTTIGLTDGTLDWGVKESFRRYISGPIAGGTITVADGAETNSAGGYRFTEGTGTYDLTTHAVDTGFEGSVRFQGHAGELDLTLAELRVVTEGTGGAIVADVTVAGTTTEDVEFASLDLSGVAPGQGEGGAMVFADIPATLTEDGAEAFEYHGNPMYQPGTALDPATLTVTPVAEEPEEPGTPEEPEEPGNPEEPGNPEEPEEPGTPEEPGTPEDPETPAPED
;
A
#
# COMPACT_ATOMS: atom_id res chain seq x y z
N MET A 1 24.15 -30.90 45.95
CA MET A 1 22.79 -30.99 46.53
C MET A 1 21.85 -30.15 45.67
N ARG A 2 20.98 -30.79 44.89
CA ARG A 2 19.89 -30.14 44.14
C ARG A 2 18.67 -30.01 45.05
N PRO A 3 17.98 -28.86 45.09
CA PRO A 3 16.61 -28.82 45.61
C PRO A 3 15.61 -29.03 44.48
N THR A 4 14.85 -30.12 44.58
CA THR A 4 13.61 -30.39 43.84
C THR A 4 12.47 -29.53 44.40
N ARG A 5 11.66 -28.91 43.53
CA ARG A 5 10.35 -28.34 43.88
C ARG A 5 9.23 -29.09 43.14
N PRO A 6 8.10 -29.37 43.79
CA PRO A 6 7.09 -30.31 43.30
C PRO A 6 6.09 -29.67 42.31
N LEU A 7 5.56 -30.54 41.44
CA LEU A 7 4.40 -30.32 40.58
C LEU A 7 3.14 -29.98 41.39
N LEU A 8 2.34 -29.03 40.90
CA LEU A 8 0.93 -28.91 41.23
C LEU A 8 0.10 -29.06 39.96
N LEU A 9 -0.76 -30.08 39.99
CA LEU A 9 -1.75 -30.46 38.99
C LEU A 9 -2.99 -29.59 39.21
N ALA A 10 -3.48 -28.91 38.17
CA ALA A 10 -4.77 -28.21 38.19
C ALA A 10 -5.66 -28.79 37.09
N ALA A 11 -6.76 -29.42 37.50
CA ALA A 11 -7.82 -29.92 36.63
C ALA A 11 -8.85 -28.81 36.39
N ALA A 12 -9.22 -28.57 35.12
CA ALA A 12 -10.30 -27.68 34.74
C ALA A 12 -11.34 -28.46 33.91
N THR A 13 -12.55 -28.53 34.47
CA THR A 13 -13.78 -29.10 33.88
C THR A 13 -14.31 -28.21 32.77
N ALA A 14 -14.51 -28.77 31.58
CA ALA A 14 -15.16 -28.13 30.45
C ALA A 14 -16.67 -28.39 30.45
N THR A 15 -17.48 -27.33 30.51
CA THR A 15 -18.92 -27.35 30.21
C THR A 15 -19.14 -26.58 28.91
N VAL A 16 -19.58 -27.28 27.87
CA VAL A 16 -19.95 -26.70 26.57
C VAL A 16 -21.44 -26.36 26.62
N LEU A 17 -21.77 -25.07 26.46
CA LEU A 17 -23.15 -24.60 26.23
C LEU A 17 -23.37 -24.41 24.73
N SER A 18 -24.39 -25.08 24.20
CA SER A 18 -24.85 -24.97 22.81
C SER A 18 -25.57 -23.64 22.59
N VAL A 19 -25.12 -22.84 21.62
CA VAL A 19 -25.80 -21.61 21.19
C VAL A 19 -26.66 -21.92 19.96
N THR A 20 -27.97 -21.69 20.09
CA THR A 20 -28.96 -21.75 19.01
C THR A 20 -28.77 -20.58 18.04
N SER A 21 -28.61 -20.86 16.75
CA SER A 21 -28.52 -19.86 15.69
C SER A 21 -29.90 -19.27 15.34
N LEU A 22 -30.08 -17.97 15.47
CA LEU A 22 -31.18 -17.23 14.84
C LEU A 22 -30.67 -16.65 13.51
N ALA A 23 -31.27 -17.09 12.40
CA ALA A 23 -31.04 -16.49 11.09
C ALA A 23 -31.89 -15.21 10.96
N ALA A 24 -31.22 -14.07 10.81
CA ALA A 24 -31.84 -12.83 10.34
C ALA A 24 -31.85 -12.81 8.81
N PRO A 25 -32.83 -12.16 8.15
CA PRO A 25 -32.83 -12.00 6.70
C PRO A 25 -31.67 -11.06 6.30
N ALA A 26 -30.78 -11.56 5.45
CA ALA A 26 -29.78 -10.75 4.76
C ALA A 26 -30.51 -9.82 3.80
N LEU A 27 -30.45 -8.51 4.08
CA LEU A 27 -30.65 -7.49 3.05
C LEU A 27 -29.44 -7.60 2.13
N ALA A 28 -29.68 -7.79 0.83
CA ALA A 28 -28.66 -7.67 -0.19
C ALA A 28 -28.16 -6.21 -0.16
N ASP A 29 -26.97 -6.03 0.39
CA ASP A 29 -26.17 -4.82 0.21
C ASP A 29 -25.70 -4.87 -1.24
N ASP A 30 -26.11 -3.89 -2.05
CA ASP A 30 -25.47 -3.61 -3.35
C ASP A 30 -24.02 -3.20 -3.05
N GLY A 31 -23.18 -4.22 -2.88
CA GLY A 31 -21.79 -4.11 -2.48
C GLY A 31 -20.95 -3.52 -3.61
N GLY A 32 -21.15 -2.24 -3.89
CA GLY A 32 -20.13 -1.41 -4.52
C GLY A 32 -18.97 -1.33 -3.53
N SER A 33 -18.00 -2.24 -3.66
CA SER A 33 -16.76 -2.18 -2.92
C SER A 33 -16.15 -0.80 -3.11
N ALA A 34 -15.94 -0.05 -2.02
CA ALA A 34 -15.24 1.23 -2.10
C ALA A 34 -13.88 0.99 -2.78
N PRO A 35 -13.41 1.90 -3.67
CA PRO A 35 -12.14 1.71 -4.34
C PRO A 35 -11.04 1.55 -3.28
N SER A 36 -10.20 0.54 -3.47
CA SER A 36 -9.06 0.31 -2.57
C SER A 36 -8.13 1.51 -2.66
N THR A 37 -7.79 2.08 -1.50
CA THR A 37 -6.86 3.22 -1.42
C THR A 37 -5.40 2.77 -1.49
N THR A 38 -5.15 1.49 -1.69
CA THR A 38 -3.82 0.88 -1.71
C THR A 38 -3.67 0.09 -2.99
N ILE A 39 -2.56 0.33 -3.71
CA ILE A 39 -2.19 -0.40 -4.92
C ILE A 39 -0.96 -1.28 -4.66
N GLY A 40 -0.82 -2.37 -5.41
CA GLY A 40 0.36 -3.21 -5.36
C GLY A 40 1.57 -2.57 -6.05
N LEU A 41 2.76 -2.89 -5.56
CA LEU A 41 4.05 -2.53 -6.14
C LEU A 41 4.82 -3.80 -6.55
N THR A 42 5.50 -3.72 -7.68
CA THR A 42 6.37 -4.76 -8.24
C THR A 42 7.64 -4.14 -8.82
N ASP A 43 8.58 -5.00 -9.23
CA ASP A 43 9.84 -4.65 -9.89
C ASP A 43 10.64 -3.58 -9.12
N GLY A 44 10.53 -3.63 -7.79
CA GLY A 44 11.16 -2.67 -6.91
C GLY A 44 12.68 -2.85 -6.85
N THR A 45 13.40 -1.74 -6.80
CA THR A 45 14.82 -1.73 -6.47
C THR A 45 15.16 -0.70 -5.41
N LEU A 46 16.09 -1.05 -4.53
CA LEU A 46 16.71 -0.13 -3.57
C LEU A 46 18.20 -0.03 -3.87
N ASP A 47 18.64 1.13 -4.34
CA ASP A 47 20.04 1.46 -4.48
C ASP A 47 20.53 2.17 -3.22
N TRP A 48 21.41 1.52 -2.45
CA TRP A 48 21.91 2.07 -1.21
C TRP A 48 23.31 1.55 -0.85
N GLY A 49 24.18 2.43 -0.38
CA GLY A 49 25.56 2.08 -0.05
C GLY A 49 25.80 1.68 1.41
N VAL A 50 24.82 1.86 2.30
CA VAL A 50 25.02 1.91 3.76
C VAL A 50 25.84 3.14 4.16
N LYS A 51 27.17 3.10 4.02
CA LYS A 51 28.05 4.24 4.31
C LYS A 51 29.38 4.13 3.59
N GLU A 52 29.72 5.10 2.75
CA GLU A 52 30.90 5.03 1.88
C GLU A 52 32.21 4.89 2.68
N SER A 53 32.34 5.63 3.78
CA SER A 53 33.51 5.52 4.66
C SER A 53 33.64 4.15 5.31
N PHE A 54 32.52 3.49 5.62
CA PHE A 54 32.52 2.15 6.19
C PHE A 54 32.97 1.12 5.12
N ARG A 55 32.43 1.21 3.90
CA ARG A 55 32.85 0.33 2.79
C ARG A 55 34.35 0.43 2.52
N ARG A 56 34.88 1.67 2.50
CA ARG A 56 36.32 1.92 2.36
C ARG A 56 37.15 1.37 3.51
N TYR A 57 36.65 1.48 4.74
CA TYR A 57 37.31 0.93 5.90
C TYR A 57 37.43 -0.60 5.82
N ILE A 58 36.32 -1.28 5.51
CA ILE A 58 36.27 -2.74 5.34
C ILE A 58 37.25 -3.20 4.27
N SER A 59 37.23 -2.58 3.09
CA SER A 59 38.11 -2.96 1.98
C SER A 59 39.56 -2.45 2.13
N GLY A 60 39.80 -1.60 3.13
CA GLY A 60 41.10 -0.97 3.37
C GLY A 60 42.06 -1.86 4.16
N PRO A 61 43.34 -1.48 4.28
CA PRO A 61 44.36 -2.30 4.93
C PRO A 61 44.19 -2.42 6.46
N ILE A 62 43.36 -1.57 7.08
CA ILE A 62 43.12 -1.59 8.53
C ILE A 62 42.20 -2.75 8.89
N ALA A 63 41.03 -2.86 8.24
CA ALA A 63 40.14 -3.99 8.44
C ALA A 63 40.61 -5.22 7.65
N GLY A 64 41.24 -5.03 6.48
CA GLY A 64 41.72 -6.12 5.63
C GLY A 64 40.58 -7.06 5.23
N GLY A 65 39.41 -6.50 4.99
CA GLY A 65 38.14 -7.20 4.91
C GLY A 65 37.60 -7.41 3.50
N THR A 66 36.39 -7.95 3.45
CA THR A 66 35.64 -8.23 2.23
C THR A 66 34.19 -7.82 2.39
N ILE A 67 33.59 -7.37 1.29
CA ILE A 67 32.17 -7.09 1.19
C ILE A 67 31.61 -8.05 0.15
N THR A 68 30.56 -8.78 0.52
CA THR A 68 29.94 -9.79 -0.33
C THR A 68 28.45 -9.52 -0.42
N VAL A 69 27.92 -9.40 -1.64
CA VAL A 69 26.47 -9.39 -1.90
C VAL A 69 26.00 -10.80 -2.22
N ALA A 70 24.78 -11.14 -1.83
CA ALA A 70 24.15 -12.43 -2.10
C ALA A 70 22.62 -12.28 -2.21
N ASP A 71 21.94 -13.41 -2.46
CA ASP A 71 20.48 -13.54 -2.39
C ASP A 71 19.70 -12.56 -3.27
N GLY A 72 20.26 -12.17 -4.42
CA GLY A 72 19.65 -11.22 -5.36
C GLY A 72 20.30 -9.83 -5.36
N ALA A 73 21.01 -9.46 -4.29
CA ALA A 73 21.70 -8.17 -4.26
C ALA A 73 22.89 -8.11 -5.25
N GLU A 74 23.06 -6.95 -5.87
CA GLU A 74 24.14 -6.65 -6.82
C GLU A 74 24.98 -5.46 -6.36
N THR A 75 26.22 -5.35 -6.85
CA THR A 75 27.01 -4.11 -6.71
C THR A 75 26.65 -3.16 -7.84
N ASN A 76 26.31 -1.91 -7.52
CA ASN A 76 25.97 -0.91 -8.53
C ASN A 76 27.18 -0.07 -8.97
N SER A 77 27.02 0.70 -10.06
CA SER A 77 28.10 1.50 -10.65
C SER A 77 28.60 2.65 -9.76
N ALA A 78 27.81 3.08 -8.77
CA ALA A 78 28.20 4.07 -7.78
C ALA A 78 29.03 3.48 -6.63
N GLY A 79 29.28 2.16 -6.65
CA GLY A 79 30.00 1.44 -5.60
C GLY A 79 29.16 1.19 -4.34
N GLY A 80 27.83 1.32 -4.43
CA GLY A 80 26.86 0.84 -3.45
C GLY A 80 26.26 -0.49 -3.88
N TYR A 81 25.11 -0.82 -3.32
CA TYR A 81 24.40 -2.07 -3.59
C TYR A 81 23.03 -1.79 -4.19
N ARG A 82 22.55 -2.74 -5.00
CA ARG A 82 21.19 -2.78 -5.49
C ARG A 82 20.51 -4.01 -4.91
N PHE A 83 19.45 -3.80 -4.16
CA PHE A 83 18.51 -4.83 -3.73
C PHE A 83 17.37 -4.87 -4.75
N THR A 84 16.89 -6.06 -5.07
CA THR A 84 16.03 -6.31 -6.26
C THR A 84 14.74 -7.02 -5.89
N GLU A 85 13.92 -7.31 -6.89
CA GLU A 85 12.66 -8.06 -6.74
C GLU A 85 11.73 -7.45 -5.67
N GLY A 86 11.76 -6.11 -5.57
CA GLY A 86 10.99 -5.40 -4.57
C GLY A 86 9.50 -5.51 -4.82
N THR A 87 8.75 -5.95 -3.81
CA THR A 87 7.29 -6.05 -3.87
C THR A 87 6.67 -5.44 -2.62
N GLY A 88 5.46 -4.92 -2.76
CA GLY A 88 4.82 -4.24 -1.64
C GLY A 88 3.58 -3.46 -2.04
N THR A 89 3.34 -2.35 -1.35
CA THR A 89 2.13 -1.54 -1.51
C THR A 89 2.42 -0.05 -1.50
N TYR A 90 1.51 0.69 -2.13
CA TYR A 90 1.48 2.15 -2.10
C TYR A 90 0.08 2.64 -1.72
N ASP A 91 -0.01 3.47 -0.70
CA ASP A 91 -1.27 4.09 -0.29
C ASP A 91 -1.49 5.42 -1.05
N LEU A 92 -2.57 5.51 -1.81
CA LEU A 92 -2.94 6.65 -2.64
C LEU A 92 -3.40 7.88 -1.83
N THR A 93 -3.74 7.70 -0.55
CA THR A 93 -4.20 8.77 0.35
C THR A 93 -3.05 9.37 1.12
N THR A 94 -2.21 8.54 1.73
CA THR A 94 -1.10 8.98 2.58
C THR A 94 0.23 9.07 1.83
N HIS A 95 0.28 8.54 0.60
CA HIS A 95 1.50 8.37 -0.19
C HIS A 95 2.56 7.50 0.51
N ALA A 96 2.13 6.65 1.46
CA ALA A 96 2.98 5.68 2.13
C ALA A 96 3.42 4.58 1.16
N VAL A 97 4.69 4.18 1.26
CA VAL A 97 5.26 3.01 0.59
C VAL A 97 5.61 2.00 1.67
N ASP A 98 5.27 0.74 1.44
CA ASP A 98 5.85 -0.40 2.15
C ASP A 98 6.36 -1.37 1.08
N THR A 99 7.67 -1.59 0.98
CA THR A 99 8.27 -2.46 -0.04
C THR A 99 9.42 -3.25 0.54
N GLY A 100 9.33 -4.57 0.50
CA GLY A 100 10.42 -5.49 0.86
C GLY A 100 11.22 -5.89 -0.37
N PHE A 101 12.52 -6.17 -0.19
CA PHE A 101 13.46 -6.51 -1.25
C PHE A 101 14.17 -7.82 -0.97
N GLU A 102 14.51 -8.53 -2.04
CA GLU A 102 15.51 -9.59 -1.99
C GLU A 102 16.92 -9.00 -1.88
N GLY A 103 17.83 -9.80 -1.36
CA GLY A 103 19.24 -9.48 -1.31
C GLY A 103 19.81 -9.34 0.10
N SER A 104 21.10 -9.65 0.20
CA SER A 104 21.87 -9.45 1.41
C SER A 104 23.24 -8.86 1.10
N VAL A 105 23.78 -8.11 2.06
CA VAL A 105 25.17 -7.64 2.02
C VAL A 105 25.87 -7.96 3.32
N ARG A 106 27.01 -8.64 3.22
CA ARG A 106 27.85 -9.02 4.34
C ARG A 106 29.18 -8.29 4.30
N PHE A 107 29.53 -7.69 5.44
CA PHE A 107 30.77 -6.98 5.69
C PHE A 107 31.60 -7.80 6.67
N GLN A 108 32.78 -8.23 6.23
CA GLN A 108 33.74 -8.91 7.11
C GLN A 108 35.05 -8.16 7.17
N GLY A 109 35.66 -8.09 8.34
CA GLY A 109 36.96 -7.45 8.58
C GLY A 109 37.65 -8.01 9.82
N HIS A 110 38.89 -7.58 10.06
CA HIS A 110 39.70 -7.99 11.22
C HIS A 110 39.79 -9.51 11.37
N ALA A 111 40.08 -10.20 10.26
CA ALA A 111 40.13 -11.65 10.18
C ALA A 111 38.85 -12.37 10.69
N GLY A 112 37.68 -11.72 10.52
CA GLY A 112 36.36 -12.25 10.87
C GLY A 112 35.83 -11.77 12.23
N GLU A 113 36.57 -10.94 12.96
CA GLU A 113 36.07 -10.33 14.20
C GLU A 113 34.95 -9.32 13.93
N LEU A 114 35.07 -8.55 12.84
CA LEU A 114 33.95 -7.78 12.31
C LEU A 114 33.20 -8.67 11.34
N ASP A 115 31.92 -8.92 11.61
CA ASP A 115 31.04 -9.68 10.75
C ASP A 115 29.60 -9.15 10.90
N LEU A 116 29.18 -8.35 9.93
CA LEU A 116 27.87 -7.71 9.87
C LEU A 116 27.17 -8.13 8.58
N THR A 117 25.95 -8.63 8.65
CA THR A 117 25.09 -8.86 7.48
C THR A 117 23.82 -8.04 7.62
N LEU A 118 23.43 -7.37 6.54
CA LEU A 118 22.11 -6.76 6.37
C LEU A 118 21.36 -7.57 5.31
N ALA A 119 20.15 -8.01 5.64
CA ALA A 119 19.30 -8.81 4.75
C ALA A 119 17.83 -8.40 4.89
N GLU A 120 16.98 -8.90 4.00
CA GLU A 120 15.52 -8.68 4.02
C GLU A 120 15.15 -7.21 4.20
N LEU A 121 15.80 -6.34 3.42
CA LEU A 121 15.57 -4.91 3.53
C LEU A 121 14.12 -4.57 3.17
N ARG A 122 13.53 -3.65 3.93
CA ARG A 122 12.20 -3.07 3.65
C ARG A 122 12.29 -1.56 3.75
N VAL A 123 11.69 -0.85 2.79
CA VAL A 123 11.49 0.60 2.88
C VAL A 123 10.05 0.85 3.29
N VAL A 124 9.86 1.53 4.41
CA VAL A 124 8.55 1.95 4.93
C VAL A 124 8.52 3.47 5.02
N THR A 125 7.52 4.11 4.43
CA THR A 125 7.37 5.58 4.45
C THR A 125 5.98 5.99 4.89
N GLU A 126 5.89 7.16 5.53
CA GLU A 126 4.62 7.82 5.84
C GLU A 126 4.79 9.34 5.69
N GLY A 127 4.02 9.94 4.77
CA GLY A 127 4.11 11.37 4.47
C GLY A 127 5.51 11.79 3.99
N THR A 128 6.26 12.47 4.86
CA THR A 128 7.61 13.00 4.55
C THR A 128 8.74 12.30 5.31
N GLY A 129 8.43 11.25 6.05
CA GLY A 129 9.41 10.45 6.78
C GLY A 129 9.34 8.98 6.37
N GLY A 130 10.34 8.21 6.78
CA GLY A 130 10.35 6.77 6.61
C GLY A 130 11.56 6.11 7.25
N ALA A 131 11.74 4.83 6.99
CA ALA A 131 12.88 4.06 7.42
C ALA A 131 13.29 3.00 6.39
N ILE A 132 14.56 2.65 6.41
CA ILE A 132 15.06 1.37 5.92
C ILE A 132 15.10 0.44 7.12
N VAL A 133 14.26 -0.59 7.07
CA VAL A 133 14.22 -1.69 8.02
C VAL A 133 15.05 -2.84 7.46
N ALA A 134 15.76 -3.57 8.30
CA ALA A 134 16.55 -4.71 7.87
C ALA A 134 16.67 -5.76 8.98
N ASP A 135 16.89 -7.00 8.56
CA ASP A 135 17.44 -8.02 9.43
C ASP A 135 18.94 -7.82 9.58
N VAL A 136 19.39 -7.67 10.82
CA VAL A 136 20.76 -7.32 11.16
C VAL A 136 21.41 -8.50 11.86
N THR A 137 22.40 -9.11 11.22
CA THR A 137 23.19 -10.18 11.83
C THR A 137 24.58 -9.68 12.21
N VAL A 138 24.89 -9.67 13.51
CA VAL A 138 26.22 -9.33 14.03
C VAL A 138 26.85 -10.57 14.64
N ALA A 139 28.02 -10.96 14.14
CA ALA A 139 28.78 -12.13 14.62
C ALA A 139 27.92 -13.41 14.75
N GLY A 140 26.97 -13.61 13.83
CA GLY A 140 26.08 -14.78 13.77
C GLY A 140 24.83 -14.71 14.65
N THR A 141 24.57 -13.58 15.32
CA THR A 141 23.30 -13.33 16.02
C THR A 141 22.46 -12.35 15.21
N THR A 142 21.22 -12.73 14.91
CA THR A 142 20.28 -11.93 14.11
C THR A 142 19.28 -11.21 15.01
N THR A 143 19.08 -9.92 14.75
CA THR A 143 17.95 -9.13 15.21
C THR A 143 17.10 -8.80 13.99
N GLU A 144 15.83 -9.19 14.02
CA GLU A 144 14.89 -9.03 12.92
C GLU A 144 14.24 -7.64 12.95
N ASP A 145 13.82 -7.15 11.78
CA ASP A 145 13.04 -5.92 11.61
C ASP A 145 13.63 -4.68 12.32
N VAL A 146 14.95 -4.51 12.29
CA VAL A 146 15.62 -3.32 12.87
C VAL A 146 15.35 -2.11 11.98
N GLU A 147 14.73 -1.06 12.51
CA GLU A 147 14.70 0.26 11.86
C GLU A 147 16.14 0.78 11.80
N PHE A 148 16.89 0.46 10.76
CA PHE A 148 18.32 0.68 10.71
C PHE A 148 18.68 2.12 10.34
N ALA A 149 17.92 2.72 9.43
CA ALA A 149 18.12 4.09 8.99
C ALA A 149 16.80 4.84 8.89
N SER A 150 16.73 6.05 9.42
CA SER A 150 15.63 6.98 9.13
C SER A 150 15.85 7.63 7.77
N LEU A 151 14.75 7.86 7.05
CA LEU A 151 14.69 8.51 5.75
C LEU A 151 13.96 9.86 5.86
N ASP A 152 14.51 10.89 5.24
CA ASP A 152 13.90 12.21 5.12
C ASP A 152 13.39 12.42 3.69
N LEU A 153 12.07 12.38 3.49
CA LEU A 153 11.44 12.60 2.19
C LEU A 153 10.93 14.04 2.01
N SER A 154 11.20 14.96 2.95
CA SER A 154 10.65 16.32 2.91
C SER A 154 11.06 17.12 1.66
N GLY A 155 12.21 16.80 1.06
CA GLY A 155 12.71 17.37 -0.19
C GLY A 155 12.63 16.42 -1.39
N VAL A 156 12.02 15.24 -1.24
CA VAL A 156 12.00 14.19 -2.26
C VAL A 156 10.60 14.12 -2.88
N ALA A 157 10.54 14.14 -4.21
CA ALA A 157 9.33 13.86 -4.97
C ALA A 157 9.61 12.71 -5.94
N PRO A 158 8.64 11.82 -6.20
CA PRO A 158 8.83 10.76 -7.17
C PRO A 158 8.99 11.33 -8.58
N GLY A 159 10.07 10.95 -9.25
CA GLY A 159 10.22 11.08 -10.69
C GLY A 159 9.54 9.92 -11.43
N GLN A 160 9.52 10.02 -12.77
CA GLN A 160 9.07 8.93 -13.64
C GLN A 160 10.27 8.13 -14.16
N GLY A 161 10.16 6.82 -14.07
CA GLY A 161 11.09 5.84 -14.64
C GLY A 161 10.47 5.08 -15.81
N GLU A 162 11.25 4.13 -16.34
CA GLU A 162 10.78 3.21 -17.38
C GLU A 162 9.59 2.37 -16.88
N GLY A 163 8.69 1.98 -17.79
CA GLY A 163 7.54 1.12 -17.43
C GLY A 163 6.50 1.77 -16.50
N GLY A 164 6.58 3.08 -16.24
CA GLY A 164 5.72 3.75 -15.27
C GLY A 164 6.23 3.69 -13.84
N ALA A 165 7.49 3.28 -13.63
CA ALA A 165 8.10 3.25 -12.32
C ALA A 165 8.12 4.65 -11.66
N MET A 166 7.91 4.68 -10.35
CA MET A 166 8.14 5.83 -9.50
C MET A 166 9.55 5.77 -8.94
N VAL A 167 10.32 6.84 -9.12
CA VAL A 167 11.73 6.91 -8.68
C VAL A 167 11.88 7.98 -7.61
N PHE A 168 12.15 7.57 -6.38
CA PHE A 168 12.46 8.44 -5.25
C PHE A 168 13.99 8.46 -5.09
N ALA A 169 14.64 9.41 -5.76
CA ALA A 169 16.09 9.51 -5.82
C ALA A 169 16.68 10.27 -4.64
N ASP A 170 17.91 9.90 -4.28
CA ASP A 170 18.78 10.62 -3.35
C ASP A 170 18.14 10.95 -1.98
N ILE A 171 17.31 10.04 -1.45
CA ILE A 171 16.65 10.18 -0.15
C ILE A 171 17.73 10.24 0.95
N PRO A 172 17.87 11.36 1.69
CA PRO A 172 18.78 11.44 2.81
C PRO A 172 18.46 10.38 3.87
N ALA A 173 19.50 9.68 4.31
CA ALA A 173 19.41 8.63 5.33
C ALA A 173 20.30 8.94 6.53
N THR A 174 19.79 8.70 7.73
CA THR A 174 20.54 8.82 8.99
C THR A 174 20.41 7.57 9.82
N LEU A 175 21.50 7.15 10.45
CA LEU A 175 21.52 5.99 11.34
C LEU A 175 20.59 6.22 12.54
N THR A 176 19.77 5.23 12.86
CA THR A 176 18.90 5.26 14.06
C THR A 176 19.67 4.90 15.33
N GLU A 177 18.97 4.85 16.46
CA GLU A 177 19.51 4.28 17.70
C GLU A 177 19.77 2.78 17.55
N ASP A 178 18.77 2.02 17.10
CA ASP A 178 18.87 0.58 16.91
C ASP A 178 19.89 0.19 15.82
N GLY A 179 19.97 0.96 14.73
CA GLY A 179 20.98 0.78 13.69
C GLY A 179 22.40 1.05 14.20
N ALA A 180 22.58 1.93 15.18
CA ALA A 180 23.89 2.20 15.77
C ALA A 180 24.42 1.02 16.59
N GLU A 181 23.54 0.19 17.17
CA GLU A 181 23.93 -1.03 17.89
C GLU A 181 24.64 -2.04 16.98
N ALA A 182 24.26 -2.09 15.69
CA ALA A 182 24.91 -2.94 14.68
C ALA A 182 26.39 -2.61 14.46
N PHE A 183 26.81 -1.40 14.84
CA PHE A 183 28.18 -0.90 14.75
C PHE A 183 28.85 -0.80 16.13
N GLU A 184 28.34 -1.48 17.14
CA GLU A 184 28.99 -1.54 18.44
C GLU A 184 30.28 -2.37 18.36
N TYR A 185 31.34 -1.84 18.96
CA TYR A 185 32.56 -2.60 19.24
C TYR A 185 32.95 -2.44 20.71
N HIS A 186 32.98 -3.56 21.44
CA HIS A 186 33.31 -3.61 22.87
C HIS A 186 32.47 -2.63 23.73
N GLY A 187 31.14 -2.59 23.57
CA GLY A 187 30.29 -1.70 24.36
C GLY A 187 30.33 -0.23 23.93
N ASN A 188 30.95 0.09 22.80
CA ASN A 188 31.05 1.46 22.30
C ASN A 188 30.56 1.54 20.84
N PRO A 189 29.55 2.37 20.55
CA PRO A 189 29.06 2.55 19.19
C PRO A 189 30.11 3.27 18.33
N MET A 190 30.51 2.65 17.21
CA MET A 190 31.45 3.28 16.27
C MET A 190 30.82 4.49 15.56
N TYR A 191 29.51 4.48 15.38
CA TYR A 191 28.73 5.58 14.84
C TYR A 191 27.61 5.93 15.81
N GLN A 192 27.38 7.23 16.00
CA GLN A 192 26.30 7.70 16.87
C GLN A 192 24.97 7.70 16.12
N PRO A 193 23.82 7.60 16.82
CA PRO A 193 22.52 7.88 16.21
C PRO A 193 22.52 9.28 15.56
N GLY A 194 21.83 9.40 14.43
CA GLY A 194 21.84 10.60 13.58
C GLY A 194 23.06 10.73 12.66
N THR A 195 24.00 9.77 12.69
CA THR A 195 25.13 9.76 11.74
C THR A 195 24.60 9.67 10.32
N ALA A 196 25.03 10.58 9.45
CA ALA A 196 24.67 10.53 8.04
C ALA A 196 25.19 9.25 7.37
N LEU A 197 24.28 8.58 6.67
CA LEU A 197 24.51 7.42 5.84
C LEU A 197 24.54 7.83 4.36
N ASP A 198 24.85 6.90 3.48
CA ASP A 198 24.70 7.16 2.05
C ASP A 198 23.21 7.37 1.73
N PRO A 199 22.87 8.30 0.83
CA PRO A 199 21.48 8.48 0.41
C PRO A 199 20.97 7.22 -0.31
N ALA A 200 19.68 6.97 -0.18
CA ALA A 200 19.00 5.83 -0.81
C ALA A 200 18.23 6.28 -2.05
N THR A 201 18.18 5.42 -3.07
CA THR A 201 17.27 5.61 -4.20
C THR A 201 16.32 4.42 -4.27
N LEU A 202 15.02 4.71 -4.14
CA LEU A 202 13.95 3.72 -4.24
C LEU A 202 13.29 3.85 -5.61
N THR A 203 13.17 2.73 -6.33
CA THR A 203 12.35 2.65 -7.55
C THR A 203 11.31 1.56 -7.37
N VAL A 204 10.04 1.85 -7.66
CA VAL A 204 8.93 0.89 -7.56
C VAL A 204 7.93 1.08 -8.69
N THR A 205 7.34 0.01 -9.20
CA THR A 205 6.37 0.08 -10.30
C THR A 205 4.99 -0.32 -9.80
N PRO A 206 3.95 0.52 -10.00
CA PRO A 206 2.56 0.11 -9.78
C PRO A 206 2.22 -1.15 -10.57
N VAL A 207 1.61 -2.14 -9.90
CA VAL A 207 1.00 -3.27 -10.59
C VAL A 207 -0.13 -2.72 -11.44
N ALA A 208 -0.14 -3.02 -12.74
CA ALA A 208 -1.25 -2.67 -13.61
C ALA A 208 -2.51 -3.39 -13.10
N GLU A 209 -3.56 -2.64 -12.79
CA GLU A 209 -4.86 -3.23 -12.51
C GLU A 209 -5.32 -3.96 -13.79
N GLU A 210 -5.58 -5.27 -13.69
CA GLU A 210 -6.33 -5.94 -14.74
C GLU A 210 -7.70 -5.25 -14.83
N PRO A 211 -8.16 -4.86 -16.03
CA PRO A 211 -9.50 -4.32 -16.18
C PRO A 211 -10.48 -5.36 -15.63
N GLU A 212 -11.25 -4.99 -14.59
CA GLU A 212 -12.44 -5.74 -14.19
C GLU A 212 -13.24 -6.03 -15.47
N GLU A 213 -13.47 -7.29 -15.81
CA GLU A 213 -14.35 -7.61 -16.93
C GLU A 213 -15.67 -6.88 -16.68
N PRO A 214 -16.15 -6.05 -17.64
CA PRO A 214 -17.42 -5.37 -17.45
C PRO A 214 -18.46 -6.44 -17.12
N GLY A 215 -19.09 -6.29 -15.95
CA GLY A 215 -20.11 -7.21 -15.50
C GLY A 215 -21.08 -7.47 -16.65
N THR A 216 -21.39 -8.75 -16.87
CA THR A 216 -22.33 -9.15 -17.92
C THR A 216 -23.58 -8.29 -17.77
N PRO A 217 -23.97 -7.48 -18.78
CA PRO A 217 -25.19 -6.70 -18.68
C PRO A 217 -26.33 -7.64 -18.31
N GLU A 218 -27.08 -7.32 -17.25
CA GLU A 218 -28.28 -8.10 -16.95
C GLU A 218 -29.16 -8.11 -18.20
N GLU A 219 -29.59 -9.31 -18.58
CA GLU A 219 -30.49 -9.47 -19.72
C GLU A 219 -31.74 -8.62 -19.43
N PRO A 220 -32.13 -7.69 -20.31
CA PRO A 220 -33.30 -6.86 -20.07
C PRO A 220 -34.50 -7.76 -19.79
N GLU A 221 -35.21 -7.52 -18.69
CA GLU A 221 -36.46 -8.23 -18.42
C GLU A 221 -37.35 -8.14 -19.66
N GLU A 222 -37.88 -9.28 -20.10
CA GLU A 222 -38.78 -9.35 -21.24
C GLU A 222 -39.95 -8.38 -20.97
N PRO A 223 -40.23 -7.42 -21.86
CA PRO A 223 -41.32 -6.48 -21.65
C PRO A 223 -42.58 -7.25 -21.36
N GLY A 224 -43.20 -6.99 -20.20
CA GLY A 224 -44.47 -7.60 -19.85
C GLY A 224 -45.44 -7.45 -21.01
N ASN A 225 -46.10 -8.56 -21.37
CA ASN A 225 -47.09 -8.58 -22.45
C ASN A 225 -48.06 -7.41 -22.26
N PRO A 226 -48.25 -6.51 -23.25
CA PRO A 226 -49.21 -5.43 -23.12
C PRO A 226 -50.56 -6.02 -22.74
N GLU A 227 -51.21 -5.47 -21.71
CA GLU A 227 -52.60 -5.82 -21.43
C GLU A 227 -53.42 -5.57 -22.70
N GLU A 228 -54.25 -6.55 -23.05
CA GLU A 228 -55.16 -6.46 -24.18
C GLU A 228 -55.98 -5.17 -24.04
N PRO A 229 -56.01 -4.29 -25.07
CA PRO A 229 -56.75 -3.04 -24.97
C PRO A 229 -58.19 -3.33 -24.57
N GLY A 230 -58.62 -2.75 -23.45
CA GLY A 230 -60.02 -2.81 -23.05
C GLY A 230 -60.90 -2.40 -24.22
N ASN A 231 -61.93 -3.20 -24.50
CA ASN A 231 -62.89 -2.91 -25.55
C ASN A 231 -63.42 -1.47 -25.37
N PRO A 232 -63.35 -0.59 -26.39
CA PRO A 232 -63.88 0.75 -26.27
C PRO A 232 -65.35 0.69 -25.86
N GLU A 233 -65.72 1.43 -24.82
CA GLU A 233 -67.13 1.65 -24.53
C GLU A 233 -67.78 2.34 -25.75
N GLU A 234 -68.96 1.84 -26.11
CA GLU A 234 -69.75 2.34 -27.23
C GLU A 234 -70.06 3.83 -27.00
N PRO A 235 -69.79 4.73 -27.97
CA PRO A 235 -70.01 6.16 -27.77
C PRO A 235 -71.49 6.45 -27.46
N GLU A 236 -71.76 7.16 -26.37
CA GLU A 236 -73.10 7.70 -26.12
C GLU A 236 -73.52 8.65 -27.26
N GLU A 237 -74.77 8.52 -27.71
CA GLU A 237 -75.29 9.33 -28.81
C GLU A 237 -75.19 10.83 -28.50
N PRO A 238 -74.80 11.68 -29.48
CA PRO A 238 -74.75 13.12 -29.28
C PRO A 238 -76.14 13.66 -28.94
N GLY A 239 -76.25 14.36 -27.81
CA GLY A 239 -77.44 15.13 -27.47
C GLY A 239 -77.78 16.15 -28.56
N THR A 240 -79.08 16.31 -28.82
CA THR A 240 -79.64 17.29 -29.75
C THR A 240 -79.15 18.72 -29.44
N PRO A 241 -78.68 19.49 -30.45
CA PRO A 241 -78.32 20.88 -30.24
C PRO A 241 -79.55 21.72 -29.85
N GLU A 242 -79.41 22.56 -28.83
CA GLU A 242 -80.41 23.58 -28.50
C GLU A 242 -80.43 24.68 -29.58
N GLU A 243 -81.63 25.19 -29.90
CA GLU A 243 -81.83 26.24 -30.91
C GLU A 243 -81.11 27.55 -30.54
N PRO A 244 -80.51 28.26 -31.51
CA PRO A 244 -79.94 29.58 -31.28
C PRO A 244 -81.03 30.59 -30.89
N GLY A 245 -80.79 31.34 -29.81
CA GLY A 245 -81.64 32.45 -29.40
C GLY A 245 -81.68 33.58 -30.46
N THR A 246 -82.85 34.20 -30.58
CA THR A 246 -83.15 35.31 -31.48
C THR A 246 -82.24 36.53 -31.22
N PRO A 247 -81.66 37.17 -32.25
CA PRO A 247 -80.89 38.41 -32.09
C PRO A 247 -81.77 39.58 -31.62
N GLU A 248 -81.29 40.37 -30.68
CA GLU A 248 -81.89 41.67 -30.33
C GLU A 248 -81.55 42.73 -31.40
N ASP A 249 -82.53 43.57 -31.74
CA ASP A 249 -82.46 44.63 -32.73
C ASP A 249 -81.44 45.73 -32.34
N PRO A 250 -80.61 46.23 -33.28
CA PRO A 250 -79.71 47.34 -33.01
C PRO A 250 -80.46 48.69 -32.97
N GLU A 251 -80.18 49.49 -31.94
CA GLU A 251 -80.70 50.86 -31.81
C GLU A 251 -80.16 51.80 -32.91
N THR A 252 -81.06 52.60 -33.47
CA THR A 252 -80.81 53.61 -34.52
C THR A 252 -80.02 54.82 -33.98
N PRO A 253 -78.95 55.31 -34.66
CA PRO A 253 -78.37 56.62 -34.37
C PRO A 253 -79.19 57.77 -35.01
N ALA A 254 -79.21 58.92 -34.34
CA ALA A 254 -79.89 60.17 -34.71
C ALA A 254 -79.32 60.86 -35.98
N PRO A 255 -80.06 61.76 -36.65
CA PRO A 255 -79.68 62.30 -37.95
C PRO A 255 -78.70 63.48 -37.89
N GLU A 256 -78.11 63.71 -39.07
CA GLU A 256 -77.04 64.63 -39.47
C GLU A 256 -77.40 66.13 -39.43
N ASP A 257 -76.37 66.97 -39.54
CA ASP A 257 -76.41 68.32 -40.16
C ASP A 257 -75.31 68.41 -41.23
#